data_AF-A0A915M0F5-F1
#
_entry.id   AF-A0A915M0F5-F1
#
_cell.length_a   1.000
_cell.length_b   1.000
_cell.length_c   1.000
_cell.angle_alpha   90.00
_cell.angle_beta   90.00
_cell.angle_gamma   90.00
#
_symmetry.space_group_name_H-M   'P 1'
#
loop_
_entity.id
_entity.type
_entity.pdbx_description
1 polymer ?
#
loop_
_entity_poly.entity_id
_entity_poly.type
_entity_poly.pdbx_seq_one_letter_code
_entity_poly.pdbx_strand_id
1 'polypeptide(L)'
;MIHLNACDVIQIYCFIQFGLLGWQVQVVKEWQWHWENRELPATGAIDQYQARFPGLYARYTETPETRKINALYAIVLICLGLTIIHLPNSIAMLYGCNKSFPNWIFPWFFTSIPLIILCTVYSVLWWSGDIFAEQLTFSVFEFIISLAANVFI
;
A
#
# COMPACT_ATOMS: atom_id res chain seq x y z
N MET A 1 22.33 19.38 -22.52
CA MET A 1 21.37 19.73 -21.46
C MET A 1 20.03 19.15 -21.89
N ILE A 2 19.63 18.00 -21.35
CA ILE A 2 18.37 17.34 -21.72
C ILE A 2 17.26 18.09 -20.97
N HIS A 3 16.42 18.82 -21.68
CA HIS A 3 15.21 19.40 -21.08
C HIS A 3 14.22 18.26 -20.83
N LEU A 4 14.22 17.71 -19.62
CA LEU A 4 13.18 16.80 -19.16
C LEU A 4 11.90 17.61 -18.97
N ASN A 5 10.88 17.30 -19.76
CA ASN A 5 9.55 17.89 -19.56
C ASN A 5 8.89 17.21 -18.36
N ALA A 6 7.92 17.89 -17.73
CA ALA A 6 7.17 17.33 -16.60
C ALA A 6 6.55 15.95 -16.92
N CYS A 7 6.19 15.71 -18.18
CA CYS A 7 5.64 14.44 -18.64
C CYS A 7 6.67 13.30 -18.68
N ASP A 8 7.94 13.59 -18.94
CA ASP A 8 9.02 12.60 -18.97
C ASP A 8 9.39 12.13 -17.55
N VAL A 9 9.33 13.06 -16.59
CA VAL A 9 9.56 12.77 -15.17
C VAL A 9 8.51 11.80 -14.61
N ILE A 10 7.25 11.90 -15.07
CA ILE A 10 6.16 11.00 -14.65
C ILE A 10 6.42 9.55 -15.09
N GLN A 11 7.04 9.33 -16.24
CA GLN A 11 7.36 7.98 -16.70
C GLN A 11 8.45 7.33 -15.84
N ILE A 12 9.50 8.08 -15.52
CA ILE A 12 10.57 7.63 -14.64
C ILE A 12 10.00 7.24 -13.27
N TYR A 13 9.10 8.05 -12.73
CA TYR A 13 8.40 7.75 -11.48
C TYR A 13 7.61 6.43 -11.55
N CYS A 14 6.88 6.16 -12.64
CA CYS A 14 6.12 4.92 -12.80
C CYS A 14 7.01 3.66 -12.77
N PHE A 15 8.18 3.71 -13.42
CA PHE A 15 9.13 2.58 -13.42
C PHE A 15 9.75 2.35 -12.04
N ILE A 16 10.11 3.42 -11.34
CA ILE A 16 10.63 3.34 -9.97
C ILE A 16 9.54 2.76 -9.05
N GLN A 17 8.31 3.23 -9.17
CA GLN A 17 7.18 2.76 -8.38
C GLN A 17 6.90 1.26 -8.61
N PHE A 18 6.97 0.80 -9.86
CA PHE A 18 6.83 -0.61 -10.18
C PHE A 18 7.94 -1.46 -9.52
N GLY A 19 9.20 -1.02 -9.60
CA GLY A 19 10.32 -1.70 -8.95
C GLY A 19 10.18 -1.76 -7.42
N LEU A 20 9.80 -0.64 -6.80
CA LEU A 20 9.60 -0.55 -5.35
C LEU A 20 8.45 -1.43 -4.87
N LEU A 21 7.29 -1.40 -5.54
CA LEU A 21 6.16 -2.25 -5.18
C LEU A 21 6.46 -3.73 -5.40
N GLY A 22 7.20 -4.07 -6.46
CA GLY A 22 7.66 -5.44 -6.70
C GLY A 22 8.56 -5.96 -5.57
N TRP A 23 9.51 -5.14 -5.12
CA TRP A 23 10.34 -5.44 -3.95
C TRP A 23 9.51 -5.57 -2.67
N GLN A 24 8.57 -4.65 -2.43
CA GLN A 24 7.69 -4.70 -1.27
C GLN A 24 6.82 -5.97 -1.23
N VAL A 25 6.36 -6.47 -2.38
CA VAL A 25 5.64 -7.75 -2.46
C VAL A 25 6.51 -8.91 -1.96
N GLN A 26 7.78 -8.94 -2.34
CA GLN A 26 8.72 -9.98 -1.88
C GLN A 26 8.91 -9.90 -0.37
N VAL A 27 9.20 -8.71 0.15
CA VAL A 27 9.40 -8.49 1.60
C VAL A 27 8.16 -8.90 2.39
N VAL A 28 6.97 -8.41 2.04
CA VAL A 28 5.74 -8.72 2.78
C VAL A 28 5.42 -10.22 2.71
N LYS A 29 5.69 -10.88 1.58
CA LYS A 29 5.52 -12.33 1.43
C LYS A 29 6.44 -13.12 2.35
N GLU A 30 7.70 -12.72 2.48
CA GLU A 30 8.64 -13.35 3.42
C GLU A 30 8.16 -13.23 4.86
N TRP A 31 7.66 -12.04 5.24
CA TRP A 31 7.03 -11.85 6.53
C TRP A 31 5.81 -12.75 6.70
N GLN A 32 4.90 -12.80 5.73
CA GLN A 32 3.72 -13.66 5.78
C GLN A 32 4.11 -15.14 6.00
N TRP A 33 5.08 -15.63 5.21
CA TRP A 33 5.60 -16.99 5.33
C TRP A 33 6.21 -17.27 6.70
N HIS A 34 6.91 -16.29 7.28
CA HIS A 34 7.48 -16.41 8.62
C HIS A 34 6.42 -16.59 9.72
N TRP A 35 5.20 -16.06 9.54
CA TRP A 35 4.09 -16.25 10.49
C TRP A 35 3.28 -17.52 10.21
N GLU A 36 3.16 -17.94 8.95
CA GLU A 36 2.47 -19.17 8.57
C GLU A 36 3.21 -20.43 9.01
N ASN A 37 4.55 -20.41 9.09
CA ASN A 37 5.37 -21.55 9.49
C ASN A 37 5.73 -21.58 10.98
N ARG A 38 5.03 -20.81 11.83
CA ARG A 38 5.24 -20.89 13.27
C ARG A 38 4.54 -22.12 13.82
N GLU A 39 5.27 -22.91 14.60
CA GLU A 39 4.67 -23.98 15.39
C GLU A 39 3.65 -23.35 16.35
N LEU A 40 2.38 -23.70 16.17
CA LEU A 40 1.34 -23.32 17.13
C LEU A 40 1.72 -23.92 18.49
N PRO A 41 1.68 -23.15 19.59
CA PRO A 41 1.93 -23.72 20.90
C PRO A 41 0.96 -24.88 21.11
N ALA A 42 1.46 -25.99 21.67
CA ALA A 42 0.71 -27.19 22.01
C ALA A 42 -0.32 -26.89 23.12
N THR A 43 -1.28 -26.02 22.80
CA THR A 43 -2.52 -25.88 23.51
C THR A 43 -3.24 -27.19 23.24
N GLY A 44 -3.42 -28.03 24.26
CA GLY A 44 -4.08 -29.34 24.18
C GLY A 44 -5.57 -29.27 23.80
N ALA A 45 -5.94 -28.32 22.96
CA ALA A 45 -7.25 -27.99 22.43
C ALA A 45 -7.36 -28.33 20.92
N ILE A 46 -6.44 -29.14 20.37
CA ILE A 46 -6.58 -29.70 19.02
C ILE A 46 -7.63 -30.81 19.06
N ASP A 47 -8.88 -30.39 19.20
CA ASP A 47 -10.06 -31.23 19.13
C ASP A 47 -10.33 -31.58 17.66
N GLN A 48 -10.91 -32.76 17.39
CA GLN A 48 -11.18 -33.26 16.02
C GLN A 48 -11.95 -32.26 15.12
N TYR A 49 -12.62 -31.27 15.72
CA TYR A 49 -13.32 -30.18 15.05
C TYR A 49 -12.38 -29.16 14.38
N GLN A 50 -11.18 -28.90 14.92
CA GLN A 50 -10.19 -27.99 14.31
C GLN A 50 -9.66 -28.52 12.96
N ALA A 51 -9.52 -29.84 12.83
CA ALA A 51 -9.10 -30.49 11.59
C ALA A 51 -10.17 -30.48 10.48
N ARG A 52 -11.47 -30.36 10.85
CA ARG A 52 -12.58 -30.35 9.89
C ARG A 52 -12.85 -28.99 9.26
N PHE A 53 -12.49 -27.90 9.95
CA PHE A 53 -12.72 -26.52 9.48
C PHE A 53 -11.48 -25.64 9.69
N PRO A 54 -10.35 -25.94 9.01
CA PRO A 54 -9.07 -25.27 9.25
C PRO A 54 -9.13 -23.75 9.11
N GLY A 55 -9.98 -23.23 8.22
CA GLY A 55 -10.14 -21.78 7.99
C GLY A 55 -10.89 -21.01 9.10
N LEU A 56 -11.75 -21.67 9.89
CA LEU A 56 -12.46 -21.00 11.00
C LEU A 56 -11.56 -20.88 12.23
N TYR A 57 -10.83 -21.94 12.57
CA TYR A 57 -9.97 -21.95 13.75
C TYR A 57 -8.69 -21.14 13.55
N ALA A 58 -8.13 -21.13 12.33
CA ALA A 58 -7.03 -20.23 11.98
C ALA A 58 -7.35 -18.76 12.27
N ARG A 59 -8.62 -18.34 12.15
CA ARG A 59 -9.07 -16.97 12.38
C ARG A 59 -9.30 -16.61 13.86
N TYR A 60 -9.62 -17.60 14.70
CA TYR A 60 -9.77 -17.40 16.15
C TYR A 60 -8.43 -17.48 16.89
N THR A 61 -7.43 -18.13 16.31
CA THR A 61 -6.05 -18.19 16.83
C THR A 61 -5.09 -17.24 16.10
N GLU A 62 -5.58 -16.42 15.17
CA GLU A 62 -4.77 -15.47 14.39
C GLU A 62 -4.31 -14.31 15.28
N THR A 63 -3.01 -14.08 15.39
CA THR A 63 -2.50 -12.91 16.13
C THR A 63 -2.82 -11.62 15.36
N PRO A 64 -2.96 -10.47 16.05
CA PRO A 64 -3.15 -9.17 15.39
C PRO A 64 -2.03 -8.85 14.38
N GLU A 65 -0.82 -9.36 14.62
CA GLU A 65 0.34 -9.20 13.74
C GLU A 65 0.18 -9.95 12.40
N THR A 66 -0.30 -11.19 12.43
CA THR A 66 -0.59 -11.98 11.23
C THR A 66 -1.68 -11.32 10.39
N ARG A 67 -2.74 -10.81 11.03
CA ARG A 67 -3.83 -10.08 10.34
C ARG A 67 -3.32 -8.81 9.64
N LYS A 68 -2.40 -8.08 10.27
CA LYS A 68 -1.75 -6.89 9.69
C LYS A 68 -0.94 -7.26 8.46
N ILE A 69 -0.12 -8.31 8.54
CA ILE A 69 0.75 -8.73 7.43
C ILE A 69 -0.07 -9.24 6.25
N ASN A 70 -1.15 -9.98 6.51
CA ASN A 70 -2.11 -10.39 5.48
C ASN A 70 -2.78 -9.17 4.81
N ALA A 71 -3.13 -8.13 5.58
CA ALA A 71 -3.66 -6.88 5.02
C ALA A 71 -2.61 -6.11 4.19
N LEU A 72 -1.36 -6.03 4.65
CA LEU A 72 -0.24 -5.44 3.90
C LEU A 72 -0.02 -6.17 2.59
N TYR A 73 -0.10 -7.50 2.59
CA TYR A 73 0.09 -8.33 1.41
C TYR A 73 -1.03 -8.10 0.38
N ALA A 74 -2.28 -8.01 0.83
CA ALA A 74 -3.40 -7.71 -0.04
C ALA A 74 -3.26 -6.32 -0.69
N ILE A 75 -2.91 -5.30 0.09
CA ILE A 75 -2.82 -3.92 -0.42
C ILE A 75 -1.65 -3.77 -1.40
N VAL A 76 -0.48 -4.35 -1.10
CA VAL A 76 0.68 -4.23 -2.00
C VAL A 76 0.42 -4.90 -3.35
N LEU A 77 -0.33 -6.00 -3.39
CA LEU A 77 -0.75 -6.64 -4.64
C LEU A 77 -1.74 -5.77 -5.44
N ILE A 78 -2.69 -5.12 -4.76
CA ILE A 78 -3.63 -4.19 -5.41
C ILE A 78 -2.86 -2.98 -5.98
N CYS A 79 -1.94 -2.41 -5.19
CA CYS A 79 -1.05 -1.34 -5.65
C CYS A 79 -0.26 -1.76 -6.88
N LEU A 80 0.36 -2.94 -6.86
CA LEU A 80 1.12 -3.46 -8.00
C LEU A 80 0.24 -3.62 -9.25
N GLY A 81 -0.95 -4.20 -9.10
CA GLY A 81 -1.91 -4.35 -10.20
C GLY A 81 -2.33 -3.01 -10.80
N LEU A 82 -2.60 -2.03 -9.94
CA LEU A 82 -2.93 -0.67 -10.40
C LEU A 82 -1.73 0.04 -11.04
N THR A 83 -0.50 -0.18 -10.56
CA THR A 83 0.71 0.38 -11.19
C THR A 83 0.92 -0.17 -12.60
N ILE A 84 0.62 -1.46 -12.83
CA ILE A 84 0.67 -2.06 -14.17
C ILE A 84 -0.32 -1.37 -15.12
N ILE A 85 -1.52 -1.01 -14.64
CA ILE A 85 -2.53 -0.27 -15.42
C ILE A 85 -2.16 1.22 -15.56
N HIS A 86 -1.49 1.79 -14.55
CA HIS A 86 -1.09 3.19 -14.55
C HIS A 86 0.01 3.47 -15.59
N LEU A 87 0.91 2.52 -15.84
CA LEU A 87 1.99 2.66 -16.83
C LEU A 87 1.51 2.95 -18.26
N PRO A 88 0.60 2.18 -18.88
CA PRO A 88 0.07 2.49 -20.20
C PRO A 88 -0.75 3.79 -20.20
N ASN A 89 -1.45 4.12 -19.11
CA ASN A 89 -2.16 5.40 -18.99
C ASN A 89 -1.20 6.60 -18.94
N SER A 90 -0.02 6.46 -18.33
CA SER A 90 1.04 7.47 -18.35
C SER A 90 1.65 7.67 -19.74
N ILE A 91 1.77 6.60 -20.54
CA ILE A 91 2.19 6.69 -21.95
C ILE A 91 1.10 7.37 -22.81
N ALA A 92 -0.15 6.98 -22.62
CA ALA A 92 -1.32 7.57 -23.27
C ALA A 92 -1.43 9.08 -23.01
N MET A 93 -1.21 9.50 -21.76
CA MET A 93 -1.17 10.92 -21.40
C MET A 93 -0.02 11.65 -22.09
N LEU A 94 1.19 11.08 -22.13
CA LEU A 94 2.34 11.69 -22.82
C LEU A 94 2.04 11.89 -24.32
N TYR A 95 1.43 10.90 -24.96
CA TYR A 95 0.97 11.01 -26.34
C TYR A 95 -0.09 12.12 -26.49
N GLY A 96 -1.06 12.18 -25.57
CA GLY A 96 -2.09 13.22 -25.52
C GLY A 96 -1.53 14.64 -25.38
N CYS A 97 -0.52 14.83 -24.53
CA CYS A 97 0.18 16.11 -24.35
C CYS A 97 0.90 16.54 -25.65
N ASN A 98 1.60 15.61 -26.31
CA ASN A 98 2.34 15.90 -27.54
C ASN A 98 1.42 16.19 -28.75
N LYS A 99 0.20 15.66 -28.75
CA LYS A 99 -0.79 15.84 -29.83
C LYS A 99 -1.92 16.81 -29.48
N SER A 100 -1.87 17.42 -28.29
CA SER A 100 -2.91 18.32 -27.76
C SER A 100 -4.31 17.71 -27.74
N PHE A 101 -4.42 16.43 -27.41
CA PHE A 101 -5.70 15.72 -27.24
C PHE A 101 -6.05 15.54 -25.76
N PRO A 102 -6.91 16.42 -25.18
CA PRO A 102 -7.16 16.45 -23.74
C PRO A 102 -7.86 15.20 -23.20
N ASN A 103 -8.63 14.49 -24.04
CA ASN A 103 -9.36 13.28 -23.64
C ASN A 103 -8.44 12.14 -23.18
N TRP A 104 -7.18 12.13 -23.61
CA TRP A 104 -6.19 11.12 -23.24
C TRP A 104 -5.52 11.39 -21.89
N ILE A 105 -5.76 12.57 -21.30
CA ILE A 105 -5.26 12.96 -19.98
C ILE A 105 -6.21 12.46 -18.88
N PHE A 106 -7.52 12.42 -19.15
CA PHE A 106 -8.54 12.10 -18.15
C PHE A 106 -8.39 10.72 -17.48
N PRO A 107 -8.12 9.61 -18.22
CA PRO A 107 -7.93 8.29 -17.62
C PRO A 107 -6.75 8.21 -16.64
N TRP A 108 -5.76 9.08 -16.80
CA TRP A 108 -4.60 9.14 -15.92
C TRP A 108 -5.01 9.48 -14.49
N PHE A 109 -5.93 10.43 -14.29
CA PHE A 109 -6.41 10.83 -12.95
C PHE A 109 -7.14 9.69 -12.21
N PHE A 110 -7.91 8.86 -12.93
CA PHE A 110 -8.60 7.72 -12.32
C PHE A 110 -7.67 6.61 -11.87
N THR A 111 -6.43 6.60 -12.36
CA THR A 111 -5.44 5.63 -11.91
C THR A 111 -4.47 6.22 -10.90
N SER A 112 -4.08 7.49 -11.01
CA SER A 112 -3.16 8.12 -10.05
C SER A 112 -3.79 8.35 -8.67
N ILE A 113 -5.04 8.82 -8.60
CA ILE A 113 -5.70 9.14 -7.33
C ILE A 113 -5.86 7.89 -6.44
N PRO A 114 -6.43 6.76 -6.94
CA PRO A 114 -6.52 5.54 -6.13
C PRO A 114 -5.15 4.98 -5.74
N LEU A 115 -4.14 5.11 -6.63
CA LEU A 115 -2.77 4.67 -6.35
C LEU A 115 -2.16 5.43 -5.16
N ILE A 116 -2.34 6.75 -5.12
CA ILE A 116 -1.89 7.60 -4.01
C ILE A 116 -2.57 7.15 -2.71
N ILE A 117 -3.90 7.01 -2.72
CA ILE A 117 -4.67 6.59 -1.55
C ILE A 117 -4.19 5.24 -1.04
N LEU A 118 -4.06 4.24 -1.92
CA LEU A 118 -3.67 2.89 -1.54
C LEU A 118 -2.21 2.82 -1.07
N CYS A 119 -1.30 3.57 -1.69
CA CYS A 119 0.08 3.69 -1.21
C CYS A 119 0.14 4.38 0.17
N THR A 120 -0.68 5.40 0.42
CA THR A 120 -0.78 6.02 1.75
C THR A 120 -1.29 5.03 2.77
N VAL A 121 -2.37 4.29 2.47
CA VAL A 121 -2.91 3.26 3.37
C VAL A 121 -1.89 2.15 3.63
N TYR A 122 -1.16 1.71 2.59
CA TYR A 122 -0.07 0.74 2.72
C TYR A 122 1.01 1.24 3.67
N SER A 123 1.49 2.48 3.48
CA SER A 123 2.49 3.07 4.37
C SER A 123 1.97 3.18 5.80
N VAL A 124 0.75 3.68 6.00
CA VAL A 124 0.16 3.79 7.34
C VAL A 124 0.11 2.42 8.03
N LEU A 125 -0.33 1.36 7.33
CA LEU A 125 -0.38 0.01 7.90
C LEU A 125 1.00 -0.59 8.16
N TRP A 126 1.99 -0.22 7.33
CA TRP A 126 3.37 -0.67 7.48
C TRP A 126 3.99 -0.07 8.75
N TRP A 127 3.76 1.23 8.96
CA TRP A 127 4.29 1.99 10.10
C TRP A 127 3.45 1.87 11.38
N SER A 128 2.15 1.55 11.28
CA SER A 128 1.29 1.27 12.45
C SER A 128 1.62 -0.06 13.12
N GLY A 129 2.64 -0.76 12.63
CA GLY A 129 3.13 -2.03 13.13
C GLY A 129 3.96 -1.96 14.40
N ASP A 130 4.33 -0.75 14.85
CA ASP A 130 5.06 -0.49 16.07
C ASP A 130 4.39 0.70 16.80
N ILE A 131 4.08 0.54 18.09
CA ILE A 131 3.88 1.65 19.05
C ILE A 131 2.59 2.50 18.88
N PHE A 132 1.49 2.03 19.47
CA PHE A 132 0.16 2.69 19.53
C PHE A 132 0.04 4.01 20.35
N ALA A 133 1.11 4.78 20.59
CA ALA A 133 1.02 6.01 21.41
C ALA A 133 1.74 7.23 20.83
N GLU A 134 2.93 7.07 20.26
CA GLU A 134 3.75 8.23 19.88
C GLU A 134 3.40 8.81 18.49
N GLN A 135 2.96 7.99 17.53
CA GLN A 135 2.58 8.49 16.19
C GLN A 135 1.19 9.12 16.12
N LEU A 136 0.22 8.63 16.91
CA LEU A 136 -1.06 9.33 17.11
C LEU A 136 -0.80 10.69 17.78
N THR A 137 0.13 10.75 18.73
CA THR A 137 0.54 11.99 19.38
C THR A 137 1.19 12.97 18.39
N PHE A 138 2.06 12.50 17.49
CA PHE A 138 2.70 13.36 16.48
C PHE A 138 1.71 13.90 15.43
N SER A 139 0.77 13.07 14.96
CA SER A 139 -0.24 13.47 13.97
C SER A 139 -1.37 14.34 14.56
N VAL A 140 -1.74 14.15 15.83
CA VAL A 140 -2.64 15.08 16.55
C VAL A 140 -1.94 16.41 16.86
N PHE A 141 -0.66 16.39 17.21
CA PHE A 141 0.12 17.61 17.47
C PHE A 141 0.33 18.44 16.19
N GLU A 142 0.60 17.80 15.06
CA GLU A 142 0.71 18.45 13.75
C GLU A 142 -0.63 19.08 13.32
N PHE A 143 -1.75 18.38 13.56
CA PHE A 143 -3.09 18.92 13.28
C PHE A 143 -3.45 20.14 14.15
N ILE A 144 -3.12 20.15 15.45
CA ILE A 144 -3.38 21.28 16.36
C ILE A 144 -2.54 22.51 15.99
N ILE A 145 -1.27 22.32 15.61
CA ILE A 145 -0.40 23.43 15.19
C ILE A 145 -0.84 23.99 13.82
N SER A 146 -1.24 23.13 12.88
CA SER A 146 -1.78 23.56 11.58
C SER A 146 -3.10 24.33 11.72
N LEU A 147 -3.95 23.96 12.69
CA LEU A 147 -5.18 24.68 13.00
C LEU A 147 -4.89 26.03 13.68
N ALA A 148 -3.99 26.08 14.67
CA ALA A 148 -3.61 27.32 15.34
C ALA A 148 -3.00 28.34 14.35
N ALA A 149 -2.14 27.90 13.43
CA ALA A 149 -1.56 28.77 12.40
C ALA A 149 -2.61 29.35 11.43
N ASN A 150 -3.74 28.67 11.24
CA ASN A 150 -4.83 29.12 10.38
C ASN A 150 -5.91 29.97 11.09
N VAL A 151 -5.87 30.06 12.42
CA VAL A 151 -6.80 30.91 13.21
C VAL A 151 -6.20 32.28 13.54
N PHE A 152 -4.87 32.43 13.41
CA PHE A 152 -4.16 33.71 13.58
C PHE A 152 -3.86 34.44 12.25
N ILE A 153 -4.45 33.99 11.14
CA ILE A 153 -4.58 34.71 9.85
C ILE A 153 -6.06 35.02 9.65
#